data_AF-A0A317Z4Z7-F1
#
_entry.id   AF-A0A317Z4Z7-F1
#
_cell.length_a   1.000
_cell.length_b   1.000
_cell.length_c   1.000
_cell.angle_alpha   90.00
_cell.angle_beta   90.00
_cell.angle_gamma   90.00
#
_symmetry.space_group_name_H-M   'P 1'
#
loop_
_entity.id
_entity.type
_entity.pdbx_description
1 polymer ?
#
loop_
_entity_poly.entity_id
_entity_poly.type
_entity_poly.pdbx_seq_one_letter_code
_entity_poly.pdbx_strand_id
1 'polypeptide(L)'
;LQAAKDLGATASINSSSENVLERIHELTGGRGVDVAMEAVGIPATFELCQKIISPGARIANIGVHGTKVDLHLEELWIKNISITTG
;
A
#
# COMPACT_ATOMS: atom_id res chain seq x y z
N LEU A 1 1.58 15.26 -7.34
CA LEU A 1 0.68 15.40 -6.17
C LEU A 1 -0.52 16.32 -6.42
N GLN A 2 -0.39 17.45 -7.12
CA GLN A 2 -1.52 18.38 -7.36
C GLN A 2 -2.74 17.70 -8.01
N ALA A 3 -2.53 16.97 -9.10
CA ALA A 3 -3.61 16.25 -9.78
C ALA A 3 -4.40 15.29 -8.86
N ALA A 4 -3.72 14.61 -7.93
CA ALA A 4 -4.41 13.73 -6.97
C ALA A 4 -5.32 14.53 -6.02
N LYS A 5 -4.88 15.72 -5.58
CA LYS A 5 -5.70 16.63 -4.75
C LYS A 5 -6.89 17.17 -5.53
N ASP A 6 -6.67 17.56 -6.79
CA ASP A 6 -7.73 18.06 -7.67
C ASP A 6 -8.80 16.99 -7.95
N LEU A 7 -8.41 15.71 -7.93
CA LEU A 7 -9.29 14.55 -8.05
C LEU A 7 -9.90 14.08 -6.71
N GLY A 8 -9.69 14.82 -5.61
CA GLY A 8 -10.35 14.58 -4.33
C GLY A 8 -9.56 13.77 -3.30
N ALA A 9 -8.25 13.59 -3.48
CA ALA A 9 -7.42 12.94 -2.45
C ALA A 9 -7.38 13.78 -1.15
N THR A 10 -7.86 13.21 -0.04
CA THR A 10 -7.86 13.85 1.28
C THR A 10 -6.44 14.09 1.81
N ALA A 11 -5.49 13.22 1.44
CA ALA A 11 -4.09 13.34 1.79
C ALA A 11 -3.21 12.88 0.61
N SER A 12 -2.01 13.43 0.52
CA SER A 12 -1.03 13.08 -0.52
C SER A 12 0.37 13.10 0.10
N ILE A 13 1.15 12.04 -0.11
CA ILE A 13 2.50 11.88 0.46
C ILE A 13 3.51 11.80 -0.69
N ASN A 14 4.61 12.55 -0.62
CA ASN A 14 5.70 12.45 -1.57
C ASN A 14 6.73 11.42 -1.09
N SER A 15 6.73 10.23 -1.68
CA SER A 15 7.67 9.16 -1.32
C SER A 15 9.15 9.47 -1.55
N SER A 16 9.48 10.52 -2.32
CA SER A 16 10.86 10.97 -2.52
C SER A 16 11.39 11.88 -1.42
N SER A 17 10.51 12.42 -0.56
CA SER A 17 10.89 13.39 0.48
C SER A 17 10.36 13.06 1.87
N GLU A 18 9.46 12.08 1.99
CA GLU A 18 8.79 11.73 3.25
C GLU A 18 8.88 10.22 3.52
N ASN A 19 8.90 9.85 4.79
CA ASN A 19 8.74 8.46 5.21
C ASN A 19 7.28 8.03 5.06
N VAL A 20 6.97 7.34 3.95
CA VAL A 20 5.58 6.99 3.60
C VAL A 20 4.89 6.15 4.68
N LEU A 21 5.61 5.21 5.31
CA LEU A 21 5.04 4.33 6.33
C LEU A 21 4.63 5.12 7.58
N GLU A 22 5.51 5.99 8.06
CA GLU A 22 5.24 6.86 9.21
C GLU A 22 4.05 7.79 8.94
N ARG A 23 4.04 8.45 7.78
CA ARG A 23 2.94 9.35 7.39
C ARG A 23 1.59 8.61 7.29
N ILE A 24 1.56 7.41 6.74
CA ILE A 24 0.33 6.60 6.68
C ILE A 24 -0.12 6.19 8.08
N HIS A 25 0.79 5.76 8.95
CA HIS A 25 0.45 5.42 10.32
C HIS A 25 -0.11 6.63 11.08
N GLU A 26 0.48 7.82 10.95
CA GLU A 26 -0.07 9.03 11.55
C GLU A 26 -1.50 9.32 11.08
N LEU A 27 -1.75 9.22 9.76
CA LEU A 27 -3.07 9.48 9.18
C LEU A 27 -4.12 8.43 9.55
N THR A 28 -3.69 7.22 9.91
CA THR A 28 -4.57 6.07 10.20
C THR A 28 -4.63 5.72 11.69
N GLY A 29 -4.06 6.56 12.57
CA GLY A 29 -4.01 6.28 14.01
C GLY A 29 -3.19 5.03 14.36
N GLY A 30 -2.16 4.72 13.57
CA GLY A 30 -1.26 3.59 13.73
C GLY A 30 -1.80 2.25 13.25
N ARG A 31 -3.05 2.21 12.73
CA ARG A 31 -3.69 0.96 12.33
C ARG A 31 -3.24 0.45 10.95
N GLY A 32 -2.83 1.36 10.06
CA GLY A 32 -2.67 1.06 8.65
C GLY A 32 -3.99 1.20 7.88
N VAL A 33 -3.96 0.86 6.59
CA VAL A 33 -5.11 1.01 5.67
C VAL A 33 -5.95 -0.27 5.58
N ASP A 34 -7.25 -0.12 5.37
CA ASP A 34 -8.16 -1.26 5.11
C ASP A 34 -8.05 -1.76 3.66
N VAL A 35 -7.64 -0.88 2.73
CA VAL A 35 -7.39 -1.20 1.33
C VAL A 35 -6.13 -0.50 0.84
N ALA A 36 -5.23 -1.25 0.20
CA ALA A 36 -4.09 -0.73 -0.55
C ALA A 36 -4.23 -1.06 -2.03
N MET A 37 -4.14 -0.06 -2.91
CA MET A 37 -4.21 -0.23 -4.36
C MET A 37 -2.79 -0.12 -4.94
N GLU A 38 -2.23 -1.23 -5.41
CA GLU A 38 -0.94 -1.26 -6.08
C GLU A 38 -1.17 -0.96 -7.57
N ALA A 39 -0.81 0.25 -7.99
CA ALA A 39 -1.10 0.77 -9.33
C ALA A 39 0.18 1.11 -10.13
N VAL A 40 1.34 0.55 -9.74
CA VAL A 40 2.64 0.83 -10.38
C VAL A 40 3.24 -0.42 -11.01
N GLY A 41 3.27 -1.55 -10.30
CA GLY A 41 3.79 -2.82 -10.81
C GLY A 41 5.30 -3.03 -10.60
N ILE A 42 5.85 -2.51 -9.50
CA ILE A 42 7.26 -2.75 -9.12
C ILE A 42 7.36 -3.38 -7.72
N PRO A 43 8.46 -4.12 -7.41
CA PRO A 43 8.61 -4.78 -6.12
C PRO A 43 8.46 -3.83 -4.92
N ALA A 44 9.05 -2.64 -5.01
CA ALA A 44 9.02 -1.66 -3.92
C ALA A 44 7.59 -1.19 -3.57
N THR A 45 6.70 -1.01 -4.56
CA THR A 45 5.33 -0.55 -4.31
C THR A 45 4.45 -1.67 -3.78
N PHE A 46 4.67 -2.91 -4.22
CA PHE A 46 3.99 -4.07 -3.66
C PHE A 46 4.42 -4.35 -2.21
N GLU A 47 5.71 -4.28 -1.90
CA GLU A 47 6.23 -4.41 -0.54
C GLU A 47 5.69 -3.30 0.39
N LEU A 48 5.62 -2.06 -0.11
CA LEU A 48 4.99 -0.97 0.64
C LEU A 48 3.52 -1.29 0.98
N CYS A 49 2.74 -1.80 0.02
CA CYS A 49 1.35 -2.21 0.27
C CYS A 49 1.25 -3.25 1.39
N GLN A 50 2.15 -4.25 1.42
CA GLN A 50 2.20 -5.26 2.47
C GLN A 50 2.48 -4.67 3.86
N LYS A 51 3.33 -3.63 3.93
CA LYS A 51 3.71 -2.98 5.19
C LYS A 51 2.61 -2.10 5.78
N ILE A 52 1.82 -1.45 4.93
CA ILE A 52 0.85 -0.43 5.37
C ILE A 52 -0.55 -0.99 5.65
N ILE A 53 -0.83 -2.25 5.32
CA ILE A 53 -2.16 -2.82 5.52
C ILE A 53 -2.44 -3.20 6.99
N SER A 54 -3.69 -3.03 7.38
CA SER A 54 -4.22 -3.44 8.68
C SER A 54 -4.69 -4.91 8.67
N PRO A 55 -4.94 -5.54 9.84
CA PRO A 55 -5.56 -6.86 9.89
C PRO A 55 -6.96 -6.88 9.24
N GLY A 56 -7.23 -7.88 8.41
CA GLY A 56 -8.46 -8.06 7.64
C GLY A 56 -8.50 -7.26 6.32
N ALA A 57 -7.43 -6.52 5.99
CA ALA A 57 -7.38 -5.62 4.85
C ALA A 57 -7.22 -6.33 3.49
N ARG A 58 -7.34 -5.54 2.42
CA ARG A 58 -7.17 -6.00 1.03
C ARG A 58 -6.05 -5.26 0.30
N ILE A 59 -5.21 -6.01 -0.42
CA ILE A 59 -4.30 -5.47 -1.43
C ILE A 59 -4.92 -5.73 -2.81
N ALA A 60 -5.21 -4.68 -3.57
CA ALA A 60 -5.68 -4.75 -4.94
C ALA A 60 -4.53 -4.45 -5.91
N ASN A 61 -3.98 -5.48 -6.55
CA ASN A 61 -2.91 -5.37 -7.52
C ASN A 61 -3.46 -5.08 -8.93
N ILE A 62 -3.19 -3.88 -9.41
CA ILE A 62 -3.58 -3.36 -10.73
C ILE A 62 -2.37 -3.24 -11.65
N GLY A 63 -1.21 -2.87 -11.10
CA GLY A 63 0.04 -2.73 -11.84
C GLY A 63 0.53 -4.05 -12.44
N VAL A 64 1.08 -3.98 -13.66
CA VAL A 64 1.73 -5.13 -14.31
C VAL A 64 3.15 -5.26 -13.80
N HIS A 65 3.48 -6.41 -13.21
CA HIS A 65 4.83 -6.70 -12.72
C HIS A 65 5.68 -7.35 -13.81
N GLY A 66 6.78 -6.69 -14.18
CA GLY A 66 7.77 -7.25 -15.12
C GLY A 66 8.77 -8.22 -14.48
N THR A 67 8.77 -8.29 -13.15
CA THR A 67 9.67 -9.13 -12.34
C THR A 67 8.89 -9.78 -11.20
N LYS A 68 9.46 -10.82 -10.58
CA LYS A 68 8.88 -11.38 -9.35
C LYS A 68 8.81 -10.33 -8.24
N VAL A 69 7.86 -10.52 -7.33
CA VAL A 69 7.76 -9.80 -6.06
C VAL A 69 7.73 -10.80 -4.92
N ASP A 70 8.24 -10.41 -3.76
CA ASP A 70 8.21 -11.26 -2.58
C ASP A 70 6.93 -10.98 -1.78
N LEU A 71 6.31 -12.05 -1.29
CA LEU A 71 5.14 -12.00 -0.40
C LEU A 71 5.60 -12.43 0.99
N HIS A 72 5.61 -11.48 1.92
CA HIS A 72 6.09 -11.66 3.29
C HIS A 72 5.07 -12.40 4.17
N LEU A 73 4.78 -13.66 3.83
CA LEU A 73 3.82 -14.50 4.56
C LEU A 73 4.17 -14.65 6.03
N GLU A 74 5.45 -14.62 6.39
CA GLU A 74 5.95 -14.63 7.77
C GLU A 74 5.39 -13.48 8.62
N GLU A 75 5.02 -12.35 8.01
CA GLU A 75 4.37 -11.21 8.68
C GLU A 75 2.86 -11.17 8.41
N LEU A 76 2.44 -11.58 7.21
CA LEU A 76 1.07 -11.38 6.73
C LEU A 76 0.09 -12.47 7.20
N TRP A 77 0.57 -13.65 7.57
CA TRP A 77 -0.31 -14.79 7.92
C TRP A 77 -1.30 -14.45 9.04
N ILE A 78 -0.86 -13.71 10.05
CA ILE A 78 -1.67 -13.34 11.22
C ILE A 78 -2.64 -12.18 10.93
N LYS A 79 -2.44 -11.48 9.81
CA LYS A 79 -3.24 -10.32 9.43
C LYS A 79 -4.51 -10.69 8.67
N ASN A 80 -4.74 -11.96 8.32
CA ASN A 80 -5.96 -12.40 7.61
C ASN A 80 -6.30 -11.55 6.36
N ILE A 81 -5.28 -11.16 5.58
CA ILE A 81 -5.48 -10.28 4.42
C ILE A 81 -6.01 -11.04 3.20
N SER A 82 -6.54 -10.28 2.23
CA SER A 82 -6.82 -10.76 0.87
C SER A 82 -5.97 -10.02 -0.16
N ILE A 83 -5.54 -10.71 -1.20
CA ILE A 83 -4.86 -10.11 -2.35
C ILE A 83 -5.64 -10.46 -3.62
N THR A 84 -5.93 -9.47 -4.45
CA THR A 84 -6.57 -9.66 -5.76
C THR A 84 -5.65 -9.17 -6.86
N THR A 85 -5.56 -9.89 -7.96
CA THR A 85 -4.84 -9.47 -9.17
C THR A 85 -5.83 -9.28 -10.32
N GLY A 86 -5.51 -8.36 -11.23
CA GLY A 86 -6.19 -8.26 -12.53
C GLY A 86 -5.94 -9.46 -13.43
#